data_AF-A0A946AVK5-F1
#
_entry.id   AF-A0A946AVK5-F1
#
_cell.length_a   1.000
_cell.length_b   1.000
_cell.length_c   1.000
_cell.angle_alpha   90.00
_cell.angle_beta   90.00
_cell.angle_gamma   90.00
#
_symmetry.space_group_name_H-M   'P 1'
#
loop_
_entity.id
_entity.type
_entity.pdbx_description
1 polymer ?
#
loop_
_entity_poly.entity_id
_entity_poly.type
_entity_poly.pdbx_seq_one_letter_code
_entity_poly.pdbx_strand_id
1 'polypeptide(L)' 'PSVYLSGTMEFLEAFDVIIGLIKAAVFGFIVAIMGCYFGYHSGRGAEGVGRATTNAVVYSAILILIFDFMITGFAFVR' A
#
# COMPACT_ATOMS: atom_id res chain seq x y z
N PRO A 1 -1.51 -31.47 11.51
CA PRO A 1 -2.28 -30.60 10.58
C PRO A 1 -3.55 -29.98 11.18
N SER A 2 -4.37 -30.73 11.92
CA SER A 2 -5.60 -30.22 12.57
C SER A 2 -5.33 -29.15 13.64
N VAL A 3 -4.27 -29.30 14.43
CA VAL A 3 -3.89 -28.34 15.49
C VAL A 3 -3.45 -26.99 14.91
N TYR A 4 -2.75 -26.98 13.77
CA TYR A 4 -2.29 -25.74 13.11
C TYR A 4 -3.47 -24.94 12.56
N LEU A 5 -4.40 -25.60 11.85
CA LEU A 5 -5.62 -24.99 11.32
C LEU A 5 -6.55 -24.48 12.43
N SER A 6 -6.68 -25.23 13.52
CA SER A 6 -7.50 -24.82 14.67
C SER A 6 -6.92 -23.58 15.34
N GLY A 7 -5.59 -23.53 15.53
CA GLY A 7 -4.92 -22.34 16.05
C GLY A 7 -5.07 -21.13 15.14
N THR A 8 -4.90 -21.27 13.82
CA THR A 8 -5.09 -20.15 12.89
C THR A 8 -6.51 -19.60 12.94
N MET A 9 -7.54 -20.45 13.00
CA MET A 9 -8.94 -20.01 13.09
C MET A 9 -9.30 -19.36 14.43
N GLU A 10 -8.55 -19.66 15.50
CA GLU A 10 -8.75 -19.09 16.83
C GLU A 10 -8.12 -17.70 16.97
N PHE A 11 -7.00 -17.43 16.29
CA PHE A 11 -6.31 -16.13 16.32
C PHE A 11 -6.68 -15.18 15.17
N LEU A 12 -7.26 -15.69 14.09
CA LEU A 12 -7.64 -14.87 12.93
C LEU A 12 -9.02 -14.26 13.16
N GLU A 13 -9.07 -12.98 13.50
CA GLU A 13 -10.34 -12.27 13.57
C GLU A 13 -10.79 -11.80 12.19
N ALA A 14 -12.10 -11.79 11.94
CA ALA A 14 -12.66 -11.22 10.71
C ALA A 14 -12.26 -9.74 10.51
N PHE A 15 -11.96 -9.04 11.60
CA PHE A 15 -11.47 -7.67 11.61
C PHE A 15 -10.09 -7.53 10.94
N ASP A 16 -9.17 -8.47 11.16
CA ASP A 16 -7.84 -8.47 10.54
C ASP A 16 -7.93 -8.56 9.01
N VAL A 17 -8.87 -9.36 8.51
CA VAL A 17 -9.12 -9.53 7.07
C VAL A 17 -9.66 -8.25 6.46
N ILE A 18 -10.61 -7.58 7.13
CA ILE A 18 -11.20 -6.32 6.66
C ILE A 18 -10.14 -5.21 6.63
N ILE A 19 -9.30 -5.09 7.66
CA ILE A 19 -8.20 -4.12 7.68
C ILE A 19 -7.20 -4.39 6.56
N GLY A 20 -6.87 -5.66 6.32
CA GLY A 20 -6.00 -6.05 5.20
C GLY A 20 -6.54 -5.60 3.85
N LEU A 21 -7.84 -5.78 3.60
CA LEU A 21 -8.51 -5.32 2.37
C LEU A 21 -8.49 -3.80 2.23
N ILE A 22 -8.76 -3.07 3.32
CA ILE A 22 -8.71 -1.61 3.33
C ILE A 22 -7.29 -1.12 3.03
N LYS A 23 -6.26 -1.69 3.66
CA LYS A 23 -4.86 -1.36 3.37
C LYS A 23 -4.52 -1.57 1.90
N ALA A 24 -4.89 -2.73 1.33
CA ALA A 24 -4.63 -3.04 -0.07
C ALA A 24 -5.28 -2.02 -1.02
N ALA A 25 -6.53 -1.63 -0.76
CA ALA A 25 -7.23 -0.61 -1.55
C ALA A 25 -6.53 0.76 -1.48
N VAL A 26 -6.11 1.18 -0.28
CA VAL A 26 -5.40 2.46 -0.07
C VAL A 26 -4.04 2.45 -0.80
N PHE A 27 -3.28 1.36 -0.72
CA PHE A 27 -1.99 1.27 -1.39
C PHE A 27 -2.14 1.32 -2.91
N GLY A 28 -3.12 0.59 -3.47
CA GLY A 28 -3.42 0.65 -4.89
C GLY A 28 -3.81 2.05 -5.37
N PHE A 29 -4.62 2.77 -4.58
CA PHE A 29 -5.02 4.14 -4.87
C PHE A 29 -3.84 5.11 -4.88
N ILE A 30 -2.93 5.02 -3.91
CA ILE A 30 -1.72 5.84 -3.82
C ILE A 30 -0.83 5.59 -5.05
N VAL A 31 -0.57 4.33 -5.40
CA VAL A 31 0.27 3.99 -6.56
C VAL A 31 -0.34 4.53 -7.86
N ALA A 32 -1.65 4.39 -8.04
CA ALA A 32 -2.35 4.90 -9.22
C ALA A 32 -2.21 6.43 -9.36
N ILE A 33 -2.49 7.18 -8.29
CA ILE A 33 -2.39 8.65 -8.31
C ILE A 33 -0.96 9.10 -8.54
N MET A 34 0.02 8.50 -7.86
CA MET A 34 1.42 8.89 -8.02
C MET A 34 1.93 8.55 -9.42
N GLY A 35 1.53 7.40 -9.98
CA GLY A 35 1.80 7.05 -11.37
C GLY A 35 1.23 8.07 -12.36
N CYS A 36 -0.03 8.46 -12.21
CA CYS A 36 -0.65 9.48 -13.05
C CYS A 36 0.00 10.85 -12.88
N TYR A 37 0.34 11.24 -11.65
CA TYR A 37 0.94 12.54 -11.35
C TYR A 37 2.30 12.72 -12.02
N PHE A 38 3.22 11.76 -11.80
CA PHE A 38 4.55 11.80 -12.40
C PHE A 38 4.53 11.50 -13.90
N GLY A 39 3.58 10.69 -14.37
CA GLY A 39 3.35 10.48 -15.80
C GLY A 39 2.94 11.76 -16.51
N TYR A 40 2.02 12.54 -15.93
CA TYR A 40 1.56 13.81 -16.50
C TYR A 40 2.64 14.91 -16.43
N HIS A 41 3.45 14.92 -15.36
CA HIS A 41 4.59 15.84 -15.20
C HIS A 41 5.90 15.32 -15.82
N SER A 42 5.85 14.26 -16.63
CA SER A 42 7.07 13.70 -17.21
C SER A 42 7.69 14.63 -18.25
N GLY A 43 9.03 14.67 -18.25
CA GLY A 43 9.79 15.40 -19.26
C GLY A 43 9.70 14.74 -20.64
N ARG A 44 10.13 15.45 -21.68
CA ARG A 44 10.17 14.91 -23.04
C ARG A 44 11.27 13.84 -23.18
N GLY A 45 10.99 12.80 -23.96
CA GLY A 45 11.96 11.75 -24.29
C GLY A 45 12.00 10.59 -23.29
N ALA A 46 12.62 9.48 -23.71
CA ALA A 46 12.66 8.24 -22.94
C ALA A 46 13.37 8.38 -21.59
N GLU A 47 14.43 9.20 -21.53
CA GLU A 47 15.18 9.44 -20.29
C GLU A 47 14.37 10.25 -19.26
N GLY A 48 13.53 11.19 -19.72
CA GLY A 48 12.63 11.97 -18.88
C GLY A 48 11.52 11.12 -18.26
N VAL A 49 10.93 10.21 -19.05
CA VAL A 49 9.91 9.26 -18.59
C VAL A 49 10.50 8.23 -17.61
N GLY A 50 11.74 7.78 -17.85
CA GLY A 50 12.46 6.90 -16.94
C GLY A 50 12.65 7.54 -15.55
N ARG A 51 13.16 8.78 -15.52
CA ARG A 51 13.32 9.55 -14.27
C ARG A 51 11.98 9.79 -13.56
N ALA A 52 10.94 10.14 -14.31
CA ALA A 52 9.61 10.36 -13.75
C ALA A 52 9.04 9.09 -13.09
N THR A 53 9.21 7.93 -13.74
CA THR A 53 8.77 6.64 -13.21
C THR A 53 9.52 6.26 -11.93
N THR A 54 10.84 6.44 -11.88
CA THR A 54 11.64 6.18 -10.67
C THR A 54 11.17 7.06 -9.51
N ASN A 55 10.96 8.35 -9.76
CA ASN A 55 10.43 9.26 -8.74
C ASN A 55 9.04 8.79 -8.28
N ALA A 56 8.14 8.42 -9.20
CA ALA A 56 6.81 7.93 -8.86
C ALA A 56 6.84 6.76 -7.86
N VAL A 57 7.72 5.78 -8.10
CA VAL A 57 7.86 4.61 -7.22
C VAL A 57 8.44 5.00 -5.85
N VAL A 58 9.45 5.88 -5.80
CA VAL A 58 10.04 6.33 -4.53
C VAL A 58 9.01 7.09 -3.68
N TYR A 59 8.31 8.05 -4.26
CA TYR A 59 7.31 8.83 -3.52
C TYR A 59 6.11 7.98 -3.09
N SER A 60 5.63 7.08 -3.96
CA SER A 60 4.54 6.15 -3.59
C SER A 60 4.95 5.20 -2.47
N ALA A 61 6.19 4.68 -2.46
CA ALA A 61 6.69 3.83 -1.37
C ALA A 61 6.72 4.56 -0.02
N ILE A 62 7.16 5.84 -0.01
CA ILE A 62 7.17 6.67 1.20
C ILE A 62 5.74 6.89 1.71
N LEU A 63 4.80 7.24 0.81
CA LEU A 63 3.39 7.42 1.16
C LEU A 63 2.77 6.12 1.70
N ILE A 64 3.05 4.98 1.08
CA ILE A 64 2.57 3.68 1.54
C ILE A 64 3.03 3.41 2.97
N LEU A 65 4.30 3.68 3.30
CA LEU A 65 4.81 3.49 4.67
C LEU A 65 4.10 4.39 5.69
N ILE A 66 3.87 5.66 5.35
CA ILE A 66 3.14 6.60 6.22
C ILE A 66 1.71 6.12 6.46
N PHE A 67 1.00 5.75 5.38
CA PHE A 67 -0.37 5.26 5.47
C PHE A 67 -0.47 3.92 6.19
N ASP A 68 0.48 3.00 6.00
CA ASP A 68 0.52 1.74 6.74
C ASP A 68 0.68 1.98 8.24
N PHE A 69 1.58 2.88 8.63
CA PHE A 69 1.74 3.26 10.03
C PHE A 69 0.48 3.90 10.61
N MET A 70 -0.17 4.81 9.87
CA MET A 70 -1.43 5.42 10.31
C MET A 70 -2.57 4.40 10.46
N ILE A 71 -2.75 3.51 9.49
CA ILE A 71 -3.83 2.50 9.52
C ILE A 71 -3.58 1.50 10.64
N THR A 72 -2.34 1.00 10.78
CA THR A 72 -1.98 0.06 11.85
C THR A 72 -2.11 0.71 13.22
N GLY A 73 -1.63 1.95 13.37
CA GLY A 73 -1.78 2.72 14.59
C GLY A 73 -3.25 2.89 14.97
N PHE A 74 -4.12 3.27 14.03
CA PHE A 74 -5.55 3.41 14.34
C PHE A 74 -6.26 2.08 14.63
N ALA A 75 -5.90 1.02 13.91
CA ALA A 75 -6.56 -0.28 13.96
C ALA A 75 -6.20 -1.12 15.19
N PHE A 76 -4.97 -1.02 15.71
CA PHE A 76 -4.48 -1.85 16.82
C PHE A 76 -4.22 -1.07 18.12
N VAL A 77 -4.24 0.27 18.11
CA VAL A 77 -4.18 1.10 19.35
C VAL A 77 -5.56 1.24 20.01
N ARG A 78 -6.65 0.95 19.29
CA ARG A 78 -7.97 0.68 19.88
C ARG A 78 -8.19 -0.81 20.00
#